data_AF-A0A2R5FL21-F1
#
_entry.id   AF-A0A2R5FL21-F1
#
_cell.length_a   1.000
_cell.length_b   1.000
_cell.length_c   1.000
_cell.angle_alpha   90.00
_cell.angle_beta   90.00
_cell.angle_gamma   90.00
#
_symmetry.space_group_name_H-M   'P 1'
#
loop_
_entity.id
_entity.type
_entity.pdbx_description
1 polymer ?
#
loop_
_entity_poly.entity_id
_entity_poly.type
_entity_poly.pdbx_seq_one_letter_code
_entity_poly.pdbx_strand_id
1 'polypeptide(L)'
;MNQHQLRANVLADYGATAQQTQELLAYNQNTFDHSFSTLRAKFPLPPEPHVAAWEEYAVIAQEIGVFQALSSKLVQLKFPILQGISQTQVYRFATRKGMTVDGMIEATGLILQQPEQLQLILHQSLAGVIPVLLTRNREDFVSLVQALTMRNEPKPVPASMGACMVTGLNNWDRVRQYRQQWSAKNFGNCSESSWLEEFGRLIPQKQLYQDRLIILSDGFYSNVSASDIGLLEPEWWCISMTIRLEHECTHYFTHRLFGSMRNNLLDELIADYRGIVAAIGHYRADWFLRFLGLESFPDYREGGRLQNYRGQPPLSEGAFKILQALVKSAAENLERFDAEHGGELRTLNSQPIMLIALTYLTLEELADSKAHSYIQKILDQLPTTLTEGQVEYPETKLKFI
;
A
#
# COMPACT_ATOMS: atom_id res chain seq x y z
N MET A 1 -22.56 27.40 -3.03
CA MET A 1 -22.47 26.91 -1.64
C MET A 1 -21.01 26.59 -1.37
N ASN A 2 -20.44 27.01 -0.23
CA ASN A 2 -19.07 26.64 0.15
C ASN A 2 -19.00 25.11 0.40
N GLN A 3 -17.91 24.45 0.03
CA GLN A 3 -17.71 23.01 0.18
C GLN A 3 -17.93 22.54 1.64
N HIS A 4 -17.50 23.34 2.62
CA HIS A 4 -17.76 23.05 4.02
C HIS A 4 -19.27 23.02 4.36
N GLN A 5 -20.05 23.95 3.78
CA GLN A 5 -21.50 23.99 3.99
C GLN A 5 -22.20 22.80 3.32
N LEU A 6 -21.74 22.39 2.13
CA LEU A 6 -22.22 21.18 1.47
C LEU A 6 -22.07 19.97 2.37
N ARG A 7 -20.84 19.72 2.84
CA ARG A 7 -20.52 18.56 3.68
C ARG A 7 -21.32 18.56 4.98
N ALA A 8 -21.45 19.73 5.63
CA ALA A 8 -22.26 19.86 6.84
C ALA A 8 -23.76 19.57 6.59
N ASN A 9 -24.30 20.00 5.46
CA ASN A 9 -25.69 19.73 5.09
C ASN A 9 -25.92 18.25 4.83
N VAL A 10 -25.03 17.59 4.08
CA VAL A 10 -25.10 16.14 3.87
C VAL A 10 -25.10 15.43 5.22
N LEU A 11 -24.18 15.74 6.13
CA LEU A 11 -24.16 15.14 7.47
C LEU A 11 -25.47 15.34 8.23
N ALA A 12 -26.07 16.53 8.14
CA ALA A 12 -27.37 16.81 8.75
C ALA A 12 -28.51 15.98 8.14
N ASP A 13 -28.49 15.73 6.82
CA ASP A 13 -29.46 14.87 6.13
C ASP A 13 -29.38 13.41 6.60
N TYR A 14 -28.18 12.96 7.01
CA TYR A 14 -27.97 11.66 7.67
C TYR A 14 -28.27 11.68 9.18
N GLY A 15 -28.81 12.77 9.70
CA GLY A 15 -29.24 12.89 11.10
C GLY A 15 -28.13 13.28 12.08
N ALA A 16 -27.00 13.81 11.61
CA ALA A 16 -25.93 14.27 12.49
C ALA A 16 -26.35 15.48 13.33
N THR A 17 -26.09 15.39 14.64
CA THR A 17 -26.11 16.54 15.54
C THR A 17 -24.94 17.49 15.24
N ALA A 18 -25.01 18.75 15.68
CA ALA A 18 -23.93 19.72 15.47
C ALA A 18 -22.55 19.22 15.97
N GLN A 19 -22.51 18.51 17.10
CA GLN A 19 -21.26 17.94 17.64
C GLN A 19 -20.73 16.80 16.75
N GLN A 20 -21.60 15.88 16.32
CA GLN A 20 -21.22 14.80 15.40
C GLN A 20 -20.80 15.33 14.04
N THR A 21 -21.43 16.41 13.55
CA THR A 21 -21.04 17.07 12.31
C THR A 21 -19.63 17.62 12.41
N GLN A 22 -19.29 18.34 13.48
CA GLN A 22 -17.93 18.85 13.67
C GLN A 22 -16.90 17.71 13.74
N GLU A 23 -17.24 16.64 14.47
CA GLU A 23 -16.41 15.46 14.62
C GLU A 23 -16.15 14.76 13.28
N LEU A 24 -17.20 14.51 12.49
CA LEU A 24 -17.11 13.86 11.18
C LEU A 24 -16.42 14.73 10.14
N LEU A 25 -16.63 16.05 10.16
CA LEU A 25 -15.92 16.96 9.26
C LEU A 25 -14.41 16.93 9.48
N ALA A 26 -13.98 16.84 10.74
CA ALA A 26 -12.57 16.70 11.11
C ALA A 26 -12.02 15.32 10.72
N TYR A 27 -12.77 14.25 10.99
CA TYR A 27 -12.39 12.89 10.62
C TYR A 27 -12.26 12.71 9.09
N ASN A 28 -13.18 13.28 8.32
CA ASN A 28 -13.23 13.21 6.84
C ASN A 28 -12.45 14.35 6.16
N GLN A 29 -11.58 15.07 6.89
CA GLN A 29 -10.78 16.11 6.26
C GLN A 29 -9.90 15.50 5.16
N ASN A 30 -10.10 15.94 3.92
CA ASN A 30 -9.24 15.54 2.81
C ASN A 30 -7.83 16.11 3.03
N THR A 31 -6.83 15.25 2.88
CA THR A 31 -5.42 15.57 3.15
C THR A 31 -4.49 15.16 2.02
N PHE A 32 -5.05 14.74 0.88
CA PHE A 32 -4.29 14.55 -0.33
C PHE A 32 -3.77 15.91 -0.80
N ASP A 33 -2.45 16.00 -0.98
CA ASP A 33 -1.82 17.22 -1.45
C ASP A 33 -1.88 17.31 -2.98
N HIS A 34 -2.77 18.15 -3.47
CA HIS A 34 -2.99 18.42 -4.90
C HIS A 34 -2.15 19.58 -5.43
N SER A 35 -1.24 20.15 -4.62
CA SER A 35 -0.41 21.29 -5.02
C SER A 35 0.65 20.93 -6.06
N PHE A 36 1.11 19.67 -6.06
CA PHE A 36 1.98 19.15 -7.10
C PHE A 36 1.14 18.79 -8.33
N SER A 37 1.54 19.28 -9.51
CA SER A 37 0.84 18.99 -10.77
C SER A 37 1.02 17.52 -11.15
N THR A 38 0.19 16.66 -10.58
CA THR A 38 0.01 15.24 -10.96
C THR A 38 -0.45 15.10 -12.41
N LEU A 39 -0.97 16.18 -12.99
CA LEU A 39 -1.47 16.32 -14.36
C LEU A 39 -0.42 16.06 -15.46
N ARG A 40 0.86 15.94 -15.11
CA ARG A 40 1.96 15.60 -16.04
C ARG A 40 2.62 14.25 -15.76
N ALA A 41 2.10 13.49 -14.80
CA ALA A 41 2.64 12.17 -14.52
C ALA A 41 2.38 11.22 -15.69
N LYS A 42 3.39 10.40 -16.00
CA LYS A 42 3.25 9.26 -16.92
C LYS A 42 2.79 8.05 -16.12
N PHE A 43 1.85 7.30 -16.67
CA PHE A 43 1.34 6.09 -16.04
C PHE A 43 1.65 4.85 -16.90
N PRO A 44 2.01 3.71 -16.27
CA PRO A 44 2.31 3.57 -14.83
C PRO A 44 3.47 4.48 -14.40
N LEU A 45 3.51 4.87 -13.13
CA LEU A 45 4.58 5.75 -12.63
C LEU A 45 5.95 5.12 -12.91
N PRO A 46 6.99 5.93 -13.16
CA PRO A 46 8.32 5.38 -13.39
C PRO A 46 8.77 4.55 -12.19
N PRO A 47 9.44 3.41 -12.42
CA PRO A 47 10.04 2.61 -11.37
C PRO A 47 10.94 3.47 -10.47
N GLU A 48 10.92 3.18 -9.17
CA GLU A 48 11.85 3.84 -8.25
C GLU A 48 13.27 3.30 -8.40
N PRO A 49 14.31 4.07 -8.02
CA PRO A 49 15.71 3.67 -8.20
C PRO A 49 16.09 2.34 -7.52
N HIS A 50 15.32 1.88 -6.53
CA HIS A 50 15.59 0.60 -5.87
C HIS A 50 15.21 -0.60 -6.74
N VAL A 51 14.28 -0.46 -7.67
CA VAL A 51 13.76 -1.58 -8.48
C VAL A 51 14.87 -2.31 -9.24
N ALA A 52 15.84 -1.58 -9.79
CA ALA A 52 16.98 -2.19 -10.50
C ALA A 52 17.79 -3.17 -9.62
N ALA A 53 17.98 -2.84 -8.33
CA ALA A 53 18.65 -3.77 -7.41
C ALA A 53 17.77 -5.00 -7.11
N TRP A 54 16.46 -4.83 -7.05
CA TRP A 54 15.52 -5.94 -6.83
C TRP A 54 15.39 -6.86 -8.05
N GLU A 55 15.57 -6.35 -9.27
CA GLU A 55 15.72 -7.15 -10.49
C GLU A 55 16.96 -8.05 -10.40
N GLU A 56 18.11 -7.52 -9.98
CA GLU A 56 19.30 -8.32 -9.74
C GLU A 56 19.06 -9.39 -8.64
N TYR A 57 18.36 -9.02 -7.57
CA TYR A 57 18.04 -9.96 -6.49
C TYR A 57 17.09 -11.08 -6.97
N ALA A 58 16.14 -10.76 -7.84
CA ALA A 58 15.26 -11.74 -8.44
C ALA A 58 16.02 -12.73 -9.34
N VAL A 59 17.02 -12.27 -10.09
CA VAL A 59 17.91 -13.16 -10.87
C VAL A 59 18.70 -14.09 -9.95
N ILE A 60 19.33 -13.57 -8.90
CA ILE A 60 20.08 -14.39 -7.93
C ILE A 60 19.15 -15.41 -7.24
N ALA A 61 17.92 -15.00 -6.92
CA ALA A 61 16.94 -15.86 -6.27
C ALA A 61 16.53 -17.07 -7.11
N GLN A 62 16.67 -17.03 -8.44
CA GLN A 62 16.43 -18.18 -9.31
C GLN A 62 17.47 -19.30 -9.10
N GLU A 63 18.68 -18.95 -8.69
CA GLU A 63 19.78 -19.91 -8.52
C GLU A 63 19.84 -20.49 -7.10
N ILE A 64 19.66 -19.65 -6.09
CA ILE A 64 19.88 -20.02 -4.67
C ILE A 64 18.62 -19.92 -3.79
N GLY A 65 17.48 -19.55 -4.36
CA GLY A 65 16.24 -19.33 -3.63
C GLY A 65 16.11 -17.92 -3.05
N VAL A 66 14.86 -17.45 -2.94
CA VAL A 66 14.54 -16.06 -2.55
C VAL A 66 15.07 -15.71 -1.18
N PHE A 67 14.83 -16.56 -0.16
CA PHE A 67 15.24 -16.25 1.19
C PHE A 67 16.77 -16.14 1.32
N GLN A 68 17.53 -17.05 0.69
CA GLN A 68 18.99 -17.01 0.71
C GLN A 68 19.54 -15.80 -0.05
N ALA A 69 18.99 -15.52 -1.24
CA ALA A 69 19.36 -14.36 -2.03
C ALA A 69 19.16 -13.06 -1.23
N LEU A 70 17.98 -12.86 -0.65
CA LEU A 70 17.69 -11.66 0.14
C LEU A 70 18.50 -11.59 1.43
N SER A 71 18.76 -12.72 2.11
CA SER A 71 19.57 -12.73 3.34
C SER A 71 21.02 -12.30 3.10
N SER A 72 21.55 -12.54 1.89
CA SER A 72 22.87 -12.03 1.49
C SER A 72 22.90 -10.50 1.31
N LYS A 73 21.75 -9.87 1.02
CA LYS A 73 21.61 -8.46 0.63
C LYS A 73 21.06 -7.58 1.76
N LEU A 74 20.04 -8.06 2.46
CA LEU A 74 19.29 -7.35 3.48
C LEU A 74 19.76 -7.80 4.86
N VAL A 75 20.47 -6.91 5.54
CA VAL A 75 21.09 -7.21 6.84
C VAL A 75 20.07 -7.57 7.94
N GLN A 76 18.84 -7.09 7.82
CA GLN A 76 17.73 -7.39 8.73
C GLN A 76 17.41 -8.89 8.76
N LEU A 77 17.60 -9.60 7.65
CA LEU A 77 17.36 -11.04 7.54
C LEU A 77 18.50 -11.88 8.16
N LYS A 78 19.61 -11.23 8.53
CA LYS A 78 20.73 -11.85 9.26
C LYS A 78 20.54 -11.82 10.78
N PHE A 79 19.44 -11.26 11.28
CA PHE A 79 19.14 -11.17 12.71
C PHE A 79 17.86 -11.94 13.06
N PRO A 80 17.81 -12.62 14.22
CA PRO A 80 16.60 -13.28 14.70
C PRO A 80 15.56 -12.25 15.14
N ILE A 81 14.32 -12.69 15.33
CA ILE A 81 13.33 -11.92 16.08
C ILE A 81 13.59 -12.11 17.58
N LEU A 82 13.97 -11.05 18.28
CA LEU A 82 14.31 -11.13 19.70
C LEU A 82 14.03 -9.81 20.43
N GLN A 83 13.44 -9.90 21.62
CA GLN A 83 13.13 -8.73 22.43
C GLN A 83 14.39 -7.93 22.77
N GLY A 84 14.38 -6.64 22.45
CA GLY A 84 15.48 -5.72 22.73
C GLY A 84 16.63 -5.78 21.72
N ILE A 85 16.56 -6.62 20.67
CA ILE A 85 17.64 -6.75 19.68
C ILE A 85 17.96 -5.41 19.01
N SER A 86 16.95 -4.55 18.79
CA SER A 86 17.13 -3.24 18.18
C SER A 86 17.95 -2.25 19.02
N GLN A 87 18.15 -2.57 20.30
CA GLN A 87 18.93 -1.77 21.25
C GLN A 87 20.39 -2.23 21.33
N THR A 88 20.69 -3.45 20.87
CA THR A 88 22.06 -3.98 20.88
C THR A 88 22.99 -3.16 19.98
N GLN A 89 24.25 -3.08 20.38
CA GLN A 89 25.26 -2.34 19.62
C GLN A 89 25.50 -2.99 18.26
N VAL A 90 25.58 -4.32 18.21
CA VAL A 90 25.76 -5.12 16.99
C VAL A 90 24.65 -4.81 15.98
N TYR A 91 23.38 -4.93 16.38
CA TYR A 91 22.25 -4.65 15.49
C TYR A 91 22.27 -3.22 14.95
N ARG A 92 22.51 -2.23 15.83
CA ARG A 92 22.56 -0.81 15.42
C ARG A 92 23.71 -0.53 14.48
N PHE A 93 24.87 -1.15 14.68
CA PHE A 93 26.02 -0.98 13.80
C PHE A 93 25.79 -1.62 12.43
N ALA A 94 25.21 -2.81 12.39
CA ALA A 94 24.86 -3.48 11.15
C ALA A 94 23.79 -2.70 10.36
N THR A 95 22.68 -2.33 11.01
CA THR A 95 21.51 -1.71 10.34
C THR A 95 21.64 -0.21 10.10
N ARG A 96 22.43 0.52 10.91
CA ARG A 96 22.59 1.99 10.78
C ARG A 96 23.96 2.43 10.29
N LYS A 97 24.98 1.56 10.30
CA LYS A 97 26.33 1.88 9.84
C LYS A 97 26.88 0.90 8.78
N GLY A 98 26.15 -0.15 8.44
CA GLY A 98 26.54 -1.09 7.38
C GLY A 98 27.70 -2.00 7.74
N MET A 99 27.97 -2.20 9.03
CA MET A 99 29.00 -3.14 9.47
C MET A 99 28.64 -4.57 9.08
N THR A 100 29.64 -5.36 8.70
CA THR A 100 29.47 -6.80 8.45
C THR A 100 29.10 -7.50 9.74
N VAL A 101 28.38 -8.62 9.62
CA VAL A 101 27.90 -9.40 10.77
C VAL A 101 28.49 -10.82 10.81
N ASP A 102 29.46 -11.10 9.94
CA ASP A 102 30.05 -12.42 9.81
C ASP A 102 30.82 -12.77 11.09
N GLY A 103 30.49 -13.92 11.69
CA GLY A 103 31.08 -14.38 12.95
C GLY A 103 30.51 -13.72 14.22
N MET A 104 29.44 -12.91 14.12
CA MET A 104 28.79 -12.31 15.29
C MET A 104 27.75 -13.26 15.90
N ILE A 105 27.80 -13.43 17.23
CA ILE A 105 26.93 -14.37 17.97
C ILE A 105 25.46 -13.95 17.88
N GLU A 106 25.18 -12.65 17.86
CA GLU A 106 23.83 -12.10 17.83
C GLU A 106 23.17 -12.18 16.44
N ALA A 107 23.95 -12.38 15.38
CA ALA A 107 23.48 -12.43 14.00
C ALA A 107 23.18 -13.88 13.55
N THR A 108 22.31 -14.56 14.29
CA THR A 108 21.96 -15.97 14.03
C THR A 108 21.03 -16.19 12.82
N GLY A 109 20.62 -15.12 12.13
CA GLY A 109 19.67 -15.19 11.02
C GLY A 109 18.21 -15.14 11.45
N LEU A 110 17.36 -14.64 10.54
CA LEU A 110 15.92 -14.79 10.63
C LEU A 110 15.55 -16.25 10.38
N ILE A 111 14.59 -16.78 11.14
CA ILE A 111 14.08 -18.15 10.95
C ILE A 111 12.69 -18.05 10.32
N LEU A 112 12.55 -18.66 9.15
CA LEU A 112 11.27 -18.91 8.50
C LEU A 112 10.94 -20.41 8.60
N GLN A 113 9.68 -20.74 8.73
CA GLN A 113 9.14 -22.11 8.75
C GLN A 113 9.18 -22.73 7.36
N GLN A 114 8.88 -21.95 6.31
CA GLN A 114 8.83 -22.41 4.92
C GLN A 114 9.60 -21.46 3.98
N PRO A 115 10.91 -21.24 4.21
CA PRO A 115 11.71 -20.31 3.42
C PRO A 115 11.74 -20.62 1.92
N GLU A 116 11.56 -21.89 1.55
CA GLU A 116 11.49 -22.36 0.16
C GLU A 116 10.20 -21.95 -0.57
N GLN A 117 9.14 -21.61 0.18
CA GLN A 117 7.87 -21.14 -0.39
C GLN A 117 7.81 -19.62 -0.53
N LEU A 118 8.82 -18.89 -0.03
CA LEU A 118 8.90 -17.45 -0.18
C LEU A 118 9.10 -17.09 -1.66
N GLN A 119 8.21 -16.27 -2.20
CA GLN A 119 8.28 -15.79 -3.58
C GLN A 119 8.67 -14.31 -3.61
N LEU A 120 9.51 -13.95 -4.57
CA LEU A 120 9.81 -12.56 -4.93
C LEU A 120 9.17 -12.28 -6.29
N ILE A 121 8.21 -11.36 -6.30
CA ILE A 121 7.49 -10.93 -7.50
C ILE A 121 7.81 -9.45 -7.75
N LEU A 122 8.14 -9.08 -8.98
CA LEU A 122 8.24 -7.68 -9.40
C LEU A 122 6.92 -7.29 -10.05
N HIS A 123 6.03 -6.68 -9.26
CA HIS A 123 4.67 -6.41 -9.69
C HIS A 123 4.56 -5.05 -10.37
N GLN A 124 4.06 -5.02 -11.61
CA GLN A 124 3.77 -3.79 -12.33
C GLN A 124 2.43 -3.21 -11.85
N SER A 125 2.46 -2.07 -11.16
CA SER A 125 1.27 -1.36 -10.69
C SER A 125 1.15 0.03 -11.31
N LEU A 126 0.05 0.75 -11.03
CA LEU A 126 -0.07 2.17 -11.38
C LEU A 126 0.99 3.04 -10.69
N ALA A 127 1.47 2.62 -9.52
CA ALA A 127 2.56 3.26 -8.80
C ALA A 127 3.95 2.88 -9.32
N GLY A 128 4.04 2.20 -10.46
CA GLY A 128 5.27 1.65 -11.02
C GLY A 128 5.51 0.21 -10.57
N VAL A 129 6.68 -0.34 -10.93
CA VAL A 129 7.11 -1.67 -10.49
C VAL A 129 7.39 -1.64 -8.99
N ILE A 130 6.84 -2.60 -8.24
CA ILE A 130 7.02 -2.75 -6.81
C ILE A 130 7.47 -4.19 -6.51
N PRO A 131 8.57 -4.39 -5.74
CA PRO A 131 8.92 -5.70 -5.24
C PRO A 131 7.90 -6.22 -4.22
N VAL A 132 7.50 -7.48 -4.35
CA VAL A 132 6.52 -8.14 -3.48
C VAL A 132 7.12 -9.44 -2.95
N LEU A 133 7.14 -9.57 -1.62
CA LEU A 133 7.46 -10.81 -0.92
C LEU A 133 6.16 -11.51 -0.54
N LEU A 134 5.86 -12.62 -1.22
CA LEU A 134 4.68 -13.42 -0.97
C LEU A 134 5.07 -14.67 -0.16
N THR A 135 4.37 -14.91 0.95
CA THR A 135 4.47 -16.15 1.72
C THR A 135 3.09 -16.70 2.06
N ARG A 136 2.97 -18.02 2.04
CA ARG A 136 1.75 -18.75 2.40
C ARG A 136 1.67 -19.09 3.89
N ASN A 137 2.82 -19.06 4.57
CA ASN A 137 2.87 -19.33 5.99
C ASN A 137 2.65 -18.05 6.80
N ARG A 138 1.70 -18.08 7.73
CA ARG A 138 1.35 -16.92 8.55
C ARG A 138 2.50 -16.48 9.46
N GLU A 139 3.21 -17.42 10.05
CA GLU A 139 4.33 -17.18 10.94
C GLU A 139 5.52 -16.53 10.19
N ASP A 140 5.74 -16.93 8.94
CA ASP A 140 6.72 -16.32 8.04
C ASP A 140 6.33 -14.90 7.66
N PHE A 141 5.04 -14.66 7.36
CA PHE A 141 4.53 -13.31 7.13
C PHE A 141 4.82 -12.41 8.34
N VAL A 142 4.50 -12.88 9.56
CA VAL A 142 4.75 -12.14 10.80
C VAL A 142 6.24 -11.88 11.00
N SER A 143 7.08 -12.89 10.77
CA SER A 143 8.54 -12.80 10.92
C SER A 143 9.15 -11.79 9.94
N LEU A 144 8.71 -11.78 8.69
CA LEU A 144 9.14 -10.81 7.67
C LEU A 144 8.70 -9.39 8.04
N VAL A 145 7.44 -9.20 8.47
CA VAL A 145 6.94 -7.90 8.92
C VAL A 145 7.76 -7.39 10.11
N GLN A 146 8.00 -8.23 11.11
CA GLN A 146 8.78 -7.86 12.29
C GLN A 146 10.23 -7.50 11.94
N ALA A 147 10.88 -8.30 11.08
CA ALA A 147 12.24 -8.04 10.64
C ALA A 147 12.37 -6.73 9.86
N LEU A 148 11.48 -6.52 8.87
CA LEU A 148 11.62 -5.43 7.90
C LEU A 148 10.98 -4.11 8.33
N THR A 149 9.98 -4.14 9.22
CA THR A 149 9.27 -2.92 9.66
C THR A 149 9.40 -2.63 11.16
N MET A 150 9.65 -3.67 11.97
CA MET A 150 9.67 -3.55 13.44
C MET A 150 11.07 -3.72 14.03
N ARG A 151 12.11 -3.63 13.19
CA ARG A 151 13.52 -3.70 13.59
C ARG A 151 13.87 -5.01 14.32
N ASN A 152 13.30 -6.12 13.84
CA ASN A 152 13.47 -7.46 14.41
C ASN A 152 12.95 -7.59 15.86
N GLU A 153 12.15 -6.65 16.34
CA GLU A 153 11.48 -6.77 17.64
C GLU A 153 10.23 -7.65 17.52
N PRO A 154 9.90 -8.48 18.54
CA PRO A 154 8.73 -9.35 18.58
C PRO A 154 7.44 -8.55 18.87
N LYS A 155 7.22 -7.46 18.12
CA LYS A 155 6.02 -6.64 18.25
C LYS A 155 4.82 -7.37 17.64
N PRO A 156 3.63 -7.26 18.23
CA PRO A 156 2.45 -7.96 17.73
C PRO A 156 2.09 -7.48 16.33
N VAL A 157 1.83 -8.42 15.43
CA VAL A 157 1.28 -8.19 14.09
C VAL A 157 -0.19 -8.61 14.12
N PRO A 158 -1.15 -7.72 13.84
CA PRO A 158 -2.58 -8.04 13.91
C PRO A 158 -2.93 -9.25 13.04
N ALA A 159 -3.76 -10.17 13.55
CA ALA A 159 -4.19 -11.36 12.82
C ALA A 159 -4.90 -11.02 11.49
N SER A 160 -5.59 -9.87 11.45
CA SER A 160 -6.26 -9.34 10.27
C SER A 160 -5.33 -8.70 9.22
N MET A 161 -4.06 -8.43 9.56
CA MET A 161 -3.11 -7.83 8.63
C MET A 161 -2.68 -8.87 7.59
N GLY A 162 -3.16 -8.73 6.36
CA GLY A 162 -2.80 -9.62 5.23
C GLY A 162 -1.68 -9.07 4.34
N ALA A 163 -1.38 -7.77 4.46
CA ALA A 163 -0.31 -7.15 3.70
C ALA A 163 0.34 -6.03 4.49
N CYS A 164 1.54 -5.65 4.08
CA CYS A 164 2.25 -4.53 4.68
C CYS A 164 3.19 -3.90 3.66
N MET A 165 3.01 -2.61 3.39
CA MET A 165 4.01 -1.80 2.69
C MET A 165 5.20 -1.50 3.62
N VAL A 166 6.38 -1.98 3.25
CA VAL A 166 7.65 -1.62 3.88
C VAL A 166 8.13 -0.31 3.28
N THR A 167 8.29 0.72 4.11
CA THR A 167 8.83 2.00 3.67
C THR A 167 10.12 2.33 4.42
N GLY A 168 11.14 2.78 3.69
CA GLY A 168 12.36 3.31 4.31
C GLY A 168 13.36 2.26 4.76
N LEU A 169 13.36 1.08 4.13
CA LEU A 169 14.30 -0.01 4.43
C LEU A 169 15.71 0.38 3.96
N ASN A 170 16.61 0.67 4.89
CA ASN A 170 18.02 0.93 4.54
C ASN A 170 18.65 -0.32 3.94
N ASN A 171 18.93 -0.29 2.64
CA ASN A 171 19.60 -1.35 1.89
C ASN A 171 21.10 -1.04 1.78
N TRP A 172 21.89 -1.65 2.67
CA TRP A 172 23.34 -1.47 2.69
C TRP A 172 24.05 -2.08 1.48
N ASP A 173 23.43 -3.00 0.74
CA ASP A 173 23.98 -3.46 -0.54
C ASP A 173 24.01 -2.33 -1.56
N ARG A 174 22.91 -1.58 -1.67
CA ARG A 174 22.84 -0.40 -2.56
C ARG A 174 23.83 0.69 -2.15
N VAL A 175 24.05 0.90 -0.85
CA VAL A 175 25.10 1.83 -0.36
C VAL A 175 26.49 1.35 -0.81
N ARG A 176 26.78 0.05 -0.72
CA ARG A 176 28.06 -0.52 -1.19
C ARG A 176 28.20 -0.41 -2.70
N GLN A 177 27.16 -0.69 -3.47
CA GLN A 177 27.16 -0.52 -4.94
C GLN A 177 27.40 0.95 -5.32
N TYR A 178 26.72 1.89 -4.66
CA TYR A 178 26.95 3.32 -4.85
C TYR A 178 28.41 3.70 -4.57
N ARG A 179 28.97 3.24 -3.44
CA ARG A 179 30.37 3.48 -3.08
C ARG A 179 31.32 2.94 -4.16
N GLN A 180 31.09 1.73 -4.66
CA GLN A 180 31.92 1.12 -5.72
C GLN A 180 31.87 1.97 -7.01
N GLN A 181 30.69 2.40 -7.45
CA GLN A 181 30.52 3.24 -8.63
C GLN A 181 31.17 4.62 -8.45
N TRP A 182 31.02 5.22 -7.27
CA TRP A 182 31.66 6.50 -6.94
C TRP A 182 33.18 6.37 -6.95
N SER A 183 33.74 5.32 -6.34
CA SER A 183 35.18 5.08 -6.32
C SER A 183 35.76 4.85 -7.72
N ALA A 184 35.04 4.11 -8.57
CA ALA A 184 35.46 3.90 -9.96
C ALA A 184 35.53 5.21 -10.77
N LYS A 185 34.64 6.18 -10.48
CA LYS A 185 34.61 7.50 -11.13
C LYS A 185 35.60 8.51 -10.56
N ASN A 186 36.12 8.28 -9.35
CA ASN A 186 37.02 9.19 -8.63
C ASN A 186 38.40 8.56 -8.40
N PHE A 187 38.96 7.95 -9.44
CA PHE A 187 40.24 7.26 -9.38
C PHE A 187 41.35 8.19 -8.83
N GLY A 188 42.00 7.77 -7.74
CA GLY A 188 43.03 8.57 -7.04
C GLY A 188 42.52 9.45 -5.89
N ASN A 189 41.21 9.62 -5.69
CA ASN A 189 40.62 10.35 -4.55
C ASN A 189 39.57 9.50 -3.80
N CYS A 190 39.94 8.27 -3.45
CA CYS A 190 39.06 7.27 -2.82
C CYS A 190 39.44 6.93 -1.37
N SER A 191 40.04 7.88 -0.63
CA SER A 191 40.33 7.66 0.79
C SER A 191 39.02 7.54 1.60
N GLU A 192 39.11 6.94 2.79
CA GLU A 192 37.98 6.90 3.72
C GLU A 192 37.45 8.30 4.08
N SER A 193 38.32 9.32 4.13
CA SER A 193 37.89 10.70 4.38
C SER A 193 37.02 11.24 3.24
N SER A 194 37.40 10.99 1.99
CA SER A 194 36.62 11.42 0.81
C SER A 194 35.30 10.66 0.72
N TRP A 195 35.28 9.39 1.13
CA TRP A 195 34.04 8.62 1.27
C TRP A 195 33.12 9.18 2.35
N LEU A 196 33.64 9.57 3.53
CA LEU A 196 32.81 10.15 4.58
C LEU A 196 32.13 11.44 4.14
N GLU A 197 32.81 12.28 3.36
CA GLU A 197 32.24 13.48 2.78
C GLU A 197 31.13 13.14 1.78
N GLU A 198 31.38 12.23 0.83
CA GLU A 198 30.39 11.80 -0.15
C GLU A 198 29.19 11.12 0.51
N PHE A 199 29.42 10.27 1.51
CA PHE A 199 28.36 9.62 2.27
C PHE A 199 27.48 10.66 2.98
N GLY A 200 28.07 11.76 3.48
CA GLY A 200 27.34 12.92 3.98
C GLY A 200 26.35 13.50 2.96
N ARG A 201 26.72 13.52 1.67
CA ARG A 201 25.86 13.97 0.56
C ARG A 201 24.81 12.94 0.15
N LEU A 202 25.07 11.65 0.39
CA LEU A 202 24.13 10.55 0.13
C LEU A 202 22.99 10.50 1.16
N ILE A 203 23.27 10.77 2.44
CA ILE A 203 22.29 10.69 3.55
C ILE A 203 20.95 11.41 3.25
N PRO A 204 20.90 12.67 2.77
CA PRO A 204 19.62 13.31 2.47
C PRO A 204 18.88 12.69 1.27
N GLN A 205 19.57 11.94 0.40
CA GLN A 205 19.03 11.34 -0.83
C GLN A 205 18.52 9.92 -0.58
N LYS A 206 17.53 9.78 0.30
CA LYS A 206 16.99 8.49 0.77
C LYS A 206 16.63 7.52 -0.35
N GLN A 207 16.11 8.00 -1.48
CA GLN A 207 15.74 7.19 -2.65
C GLN A 207 16.90 6.35 -3.23
N LEU A 208 18.15 6.75 -2.97
CA LEU A 208 19.34 6.04 -3.45
C LEU A 208 19.71 4.81 -2.61
N TYR A 209 19.17 4.68 -1.39
CA TYR A 209 19.54 3.58 -0.49
C TYR A 209 18.40 3.02 0.36
N GLN A 210 17.25 3.69 0.40
CA GLN A 210 16.05 3.17 1.03
C GLN A 210 15.18 2.49 -0.01
N ASP A 211 14.75 1.28 0.34
CA ASP A 211 13.90 0.45 -0.48
C ASP A 211 12.46 0.52 0.02
N ARG A 212 11.56 0.17 -0.89
CA ARG A 212 10.15 -0.05 -0.61
C ARG A 212 9.75 -1.37 -1.23
N LEU A 213 8.90 -2.11 -0.53
CA LEU A 213 8.39 -3.39 -1.00
C LEU A 213 7.09 -3.72 -0.28
N ILE A 214 6.30 -4.64 -0.84
CA ILE A 214 5.12 -5.18 -0.18
C ILE A 214 5.46 -6.55 0.39
N ILE A 215 5.05 -6.82 1.62
CA ILE A 215 4.97 -8.18 2.17
C ILE A 215 3.51 -8.59 2.09
N LEU A 216 3.24 -9.76 1.50
CA LEU A 216 1.90 -10.22 1.17
C LEU A 216 1.68 -11.62 1.74
N SER A 217 0.55 -11.83 2.44
CA SER A 217 0.06 -13.17 2.79
C SER A 217 -0.97 -13.65 1.79
N ASP A 218 -1.27 -14.96 1.82
CA ASP A 218 -2.15 -15.62 0.85
C ASP A 218 -3.56 -15.96 1.37
N GLY A 219 -3.97 -15.43 2.52
CA GLY A 219 -5.31 -15.67 3.06
C GLY A 219 -6.43 -15.05 2.23
N PHE A 220 -7.70 -15.33 2.54
CA PHE A 220 -8.82 -14.64 1.90
C PHE A 220 -8.89 -13.16 2.27
N TYR A 221 -9.31 -12.33 1.31
CA TYR A 221 -9.37 -10.89 1.50
C TYR A 221 -10.39 -10.54 2.59
N SER A 222 -9.97 -9.67 3.52
CA SER A 222 -10.78 -9.27 4.69
C SER A 222 -11.29 -10.42 5.55
N ASN A 223 -10.64 -11.60 5.50
CA ASN A 223 -11.07 -12.82 6.17
C ASN A 223 -12.51 -13.27 5.81
N VAL A 224 -12.97 -12.92 4.61
CA VAL A 224 -14.28 -13.31 4.09
C VAL A 224 -14.16 -14.65 3.39
N SER A 225 -15.05 -15.61 3.70
CA SER A 225 -15.01 -16.93 3.08
C SER A 225 -15.48 -16.89 1.62
N ALA A 226 -15.08 -17.88 0.81
CA ALA A 226 -15.55 -17.99 -0.56
C ALA A 226 -17.07 -18.17 -0.64
N SER A 227 -17.65 -18.92 0.31
CA SER A 227 -19.11 -19.10 0.42
C SER A 227 -19.86 -17.80 0.69
N ASP A 228 -19.28 -16.89 1.47
CA ASP A 228 -19.90 -15.59 1.78
C ASP A 228 -20.00 -14.67 0.55
N ILE A 229 -19.11 -14.86 -0.43
CA ILE A 229 -19.05 -14.09 -1.68
C ILE A 229 -19.72 -14.86 -2.84
N GLY A 230 -20.11 -16.12 -2.62
CA GLY A 230 -20.77 -16.97 -3.61
C GLY A 230 -19.83 -17.52 -4.69
N LEU A 231 -18.55 -17.71 -4.35
CA LEU A 231 -17.52 -18.23 -5.26
C LEU A 231 -16.90 -19.53 -4.73
N LEU A 232 -16.17 -20.23 -5.59
CA LEU A 232 -15.35 -21.37 -5.19
C LEU A 232 -14.06 -20.90 -4.50
N GLU A 233 -13.55 -21.67 -3.54
CA GLU A 233 -12.34 -21.30 -2.79
C GLU A 233 -11.12 -20.97 -3.68
N PRO A 234 -10.78 -21.77 -4.71
CA PRO A 234 -9.63 -21.45 -5.57
C PRO A 234 -9.82 -20.15 -6.37
N GLU A 235 -11.06 -19.86 -6.78
CA GLU A 235 -11.41 -18.64 -7.50
C GLU A 235 -11.32 -17.43 -6.57
N TRP A 236 -11.93 -17.53 -5.39
CA TRP A 236 -11.90 -16.46 -4.40
C TRP A 236 -10.49 -16.20 -3.87
N TRP A 237 -9.65 -17.24 -3.76
CA TRP A 237 -8.25 -17.09 -3.41
C TRP A 237 -7.49 -16.23 -4.43
N CYS A 238 -7.56 -16.56 -5.73
CA CYS A 238 -6.92 -15.78 -6.79
C CYS A 238 -7.41 -14.32 -6.82
N ILE A 239 -8.72 -14.11 -6.66
CA ILE A 239 -9.33 -12.78 -6.62
C ILE A 239 -8.85 -12.03 -5.37
N SER A 240 -8.89 -12.66 -4.20
CA SER A 240 -8.44 -12.09 -2.93
C SER A 240 -7.00 -11.60 -2.99
N MET A 241 -6.14 -12.37 -3.63
CA MET A 241 -4.74 -12.00 -3.82
C MET A 241 -4.58 -10.75 -4.68
N THR A 242 -5.33 -10.68 -5.78
CA THR A 242 -5.30 -9.52 -6.68
C THR A 242 -5.85 -8.28 -5.99
N ILE A 243 -7.00 -8.40 -5.30
CA ILE A 243 -7.57 -7.30 -4.51
C ILE A 243 -6.56 -6.79 -3.49
N ARG A 244 -5.95 -7.70 -2.71
CA ARG A 244 -4.99 -7.32 -1.65
C ARG A 244 -3.77 -6.60 -2.22
N LEU A 245 -3.17 -7.15 -3.27
CA LEU A 245 -1.98 -6.59 -3.87
C LEU A 245 -2.26 -5.19 -4.46
N GLU A 246 -3.36 -5.06 -5.20
CA GLU A 246 -3.73 -3.79 -5.83
C GLU A 246 -4.22 -2.76 -4.80
N HIS A 247 -4.85 -3.19 -3.72
CA HIS A 247 -5.20 -2.34 -2.56
C HIS A 247 -3.94 -1.69 -1.97
N GLU A 248 -2.90 -2.47 -1.63
CA GLU A 248 -1.64 -1.94 -1.12
C GLU A 248 -0.89 -1.07 -2.15
N CYS A 249 -0.91 -1.47 -3.41
CA CYS A 249 -0.33 -0.66 -4.49
C CYS A 249 -1.05 0.69 -4.62
N THR A 250 -2.35 0.74 -4.37
CA THR A 250 -3.15 1.97 -4.43
C THR A 250 -2.83 2.91 -3.28
N HIS A 251 -2.67 2.39 -2.07
CA HIS A 251 -2.14 3.18 -0.96
C HIS A 251 -0.76 3.75 -1.28
N TYR A 252 0.10 2.95 -1.93
CA TYR A 252 1.39 3.46 -2.33
C TYR A 252 1.33 4.50 -3.44
N PHE A 253 0.44 4.31 -4.41
CA PHE A 253 0.13 5.27 -5.46
C PHE A 253 -0.27 6.62 -4.87
N THR A 254 -1.21 6.64 -3.93
CA THR A 254 -1.66 7.89 -3.31
C THR A 254 -0.56 8.54 -2.47
N HIS A 255 0.28 7.74 -1.79
CA HIS A 255 1.45 8.26 -1.10
C HIS A 255 2.45 8.92 -2.07
N ARG A 256 2.74 8.28 -3.22
CA ARG A 256 3.69 8.81 -4.21
C ARG A 256 3.22 10.13 -4.83
N LEU A 257 1.93 10.27 -5.12
CA LEU A 257 1.39 11.43 -5.83
C LEU A 257 0.91 12.55 -4.92
N PHE A 258 0.33 12.20 -3.77
CA PHE A 258 -0.41 13.14 -2.93
C PHE A 258 0.11 13.19 -1.49
N GLY A 259 1.20 12.49 -1.19
CA GLY A 259 1.85 12.51 0.13
C GLY A 259 1.02 11.89 1.26
N SER A 260 -0.07 11.17 0.94
CA SER A 260 -0.97 10.59 1.94
C SER A 260 -1.25 9.11 1.69
N MET A 261 -1.15 8.34 2.76
CA MET A 261 -1.59 6.94 2.91
C MET A 261 -2.02 6.79 4.36
N ARG A 262 -3.33 6.89 4.61
CA ARG A 262 -3.88 6.92 5.96
C ARG A 262 -4.80 5.74 6.20
N ASN A 263 -4.89 5.37 7.47
CA ASN A 263 -5.88 4.43 7.97
C ASN A 263 -7.24 5.18 8.16
N ASN A 264 -7.89 5.55 7.05
CA ASN A 264 -9.15 6.31 6.98
C ASN A 264 -10.08 5.74 5.90
N LEU A 265 -11.40 5.83 6.10
CA LEU A 265 -12.37 5.22 5.18
C LEU A 265 -12.30 5.72 3.73
N LEU A 266 -11.92 6.96 3.47
CA LEU A 266 -11.78 7.45 2.09
C LEU A 266 -10.63 6.73 1.38
N ASP A 267 -9.45 6.67 2.01
CA ASP A 267 -8.29 5.95 1.49
C ASP A 267 -8.63 4.47 1.24
N GLU A 268 -9.32 3.83 2.18
CA GLU A 268 -9.72 2.42 2.08
C GLU A 268 -10.76 2.17 0.99
N LEU A 269 -11.73 3.08 0.80
CA LEU A 269 -12.69 3.01 -0.30
C LEU A 269 -11.99 3.11 -1.66
N ILE A 270 -11.02 4.02 -1.81
CA ILE A 270 -10.25 4.18 -3.05
C ILE A 270 -9.40 2.93 -3.32
N ALA A 271 -8.73 2.40 -2.29
CA ALA A 271 -7.90 1.20 -2.40
C ALA A 271 -8.72 -0.06 -2.70
N ASP A 272 -9.86 -0.26 -2.04
CA ASP A 272 -10.78 -1.37 -2.31
C ASP A 272 -11.45 -1.23 -3.67
N TYR A 273 -11.82 -0.01 -4.10
CA TYR A 273 -12.32 0.25 -5.45
C TYR A 273 -11.34 -0.26 -6.50
N ARG A 274 -10.07 0.20 -6.40
CA ARG A 274 -9.02 -0.24 -7.33
C ARG A 274 -8.78 -1.74 -7.25
N GLY A 275 -8.69 -2.29 -6.04
CA GLY A 275 -8.46 -3.73 -5.83
C GLY A 275 -9.54 -4.60 -6.49
N ILE A 276 -10.81 -4.27 -6.27
CA ILE A 276 -11.95 -5.00 -6.84
C ILE A 276 -11.97 -4.84 -8.37
N VAL A 277 -11.85 -3.61 -8.90
CA VAL A 277 -11.83 -3.36 -10.34
C VAL A 277 -10.67 -4.09 -11.02
N ALA A 278 -9.50 -4.14 -10.40
CA ALA A 278 -8.36 -4.88 -10.93
C ALA A 278 -8.61 -6.39 -10.99
N ALA A 279 -9.31 -6.95 -10.00
CA ALA A 279 -9.52 -8.38 -9.87
C ALA A 279 -10.65 -8.91 -10.75
N ILE A 280 -11.75 -8.17 -10.91
CA ILE A 280 -12.97 -8.63 -11.61
C ILE A 280 -13.48 -7.67 -12.71
N GLY A 281 -12.73 -6.60 -12.99
CA GLY A 281 -12.99 -5.68 -14.11
C GLY A 281 -14.08 -4.62 -13.88
N HIS A 282 -14.77 -4.65 -12.74
CA HIS A 282 -15.80 -3.68 -12.37
C HIS A 282 -15.87 -3.57 -10.85
N TYR A 283 -16.38 -2.45 -10.34
CA TYR A 283 -16.55 -2.28 -8.91
C TYR A 283 -17.82 -2.98 -8.41
N ARG A 284 -17.74 -3.50 -7.17
CA ARG A 284 -18.85 -4.13 -6.47
C ARG A 284 -18.98 -3.54 -5.07
N ALA A 285 -20.03 -2.75 -4.86
CA ALA A 285 -20.31 -2.14 -3.56
C ALA A 285 -20.62 -3.20 -2.52
N ASP A 286 -21.34 -4.26 -2.90
CA ASP A 286 -21.73 -5.32 -1.96
C ASP A 286 -20.52 -6.11 -1.41
N TRP A 287 -19.47 -6.29 -2.22
CA TRP A 287 -18.18 -6.84 -1.77
C TRP A 287 -17.50 -5.93 -0.77
N PHE A 288 -17.36 -4.65 -1.13
CA PHE A 288 -16.75 -3.66 -0.25
C PHE A 288 -17.48 -3.55 1.10
N LEU A 289 -18.81 -3.48 1.08
CA LEU A 289 -19.63 -3.40 2.29
C LEU A 289 -19.48 -4.66 3.15
N ARG A 290 -19.40 -5.86 2.54
CA ARG A 290 -19.11 -7.09 3.28
C ARG A 290 -17.74 -7.09 3.93
N PHE A 291 -16.71 -6.56 3.26
CA PHE A 291 -15.37 -6.43 3.87
C PHE A 291 -15.39 -5.54 5.11
N LEU A 292 -16.20 -4.48 5.07
CA LEU A 292 -16.36 -3.55 6.18
C LEU A 292 -17.25 -4.07 7.32
N GLY A 293 -18.09 -5.07 7.08
CA GLY A 293 -19.09 -5.54 8.05
C GLY A 293 -20.45 -4.83 7.93
N LEU A 294 -20.77 -4.30 6.76
CA LEU A 294 -22.00 -3.55 6.44
C LEU A 294 -22.91 -4.29 5.44
N GLU A 295 -22.68 -5.59 5.20
CA GLU A 295 -23.48 -6.40 4.27
C GLU A 295 -24.97 -6.51 4.65
N SER A 296 -25.29 -6.33 5.93
CA SER A 296 -26.65 -6.41 6.47
C SER A 296 -27.15 -5.05 6.97
N PHE A 297 -26.62 -3.94 6.44
CA PHE A 297 -26.97 -2.59 6.88
C PHE A 297 -28.50 -2.41 6.98
N PRO A 298 -29.03 -1.82 8.08
CA PRO A 298 -28.32 -1.01 9.09
C PRO A 298 -27.57 -1.80 10.17
N ASP A 299 -27.66 -3.13 10.17
CA ASP A 299 -26.96 -3.95 11.16
C ASP A 299 -25.47 -4.06 10.82
N TYR A 300 -24.62 -3.60 11.74
CA TYR A 300 -23.16 -3.69 11.64
C TYR A 300 -22.67 -5.00 12.25
N ARG A 301 -21.87 -5.77 11.50
CA ARG A 301 -21.19 -6.96 12.01
C ARG A 301 -19.93 -6.56 12.78
N GLU A 302 -19.97 -6.77 14.09
CA GLU A 302 -18.80 -6.62 14.96
C GLU A 302 -17.64 -7.50 14.46
N GLY A 303 -16.42 -6.96 14.51
CA GLY A 303 -15.26 -7.61 13.91
C GLY A 303 -15.01 -7.24 12.44
N GLY A 304 -15.94 -6.56 11.76
CA GLY A 304 -15.74 -6.04 10.40
C GLY A 304 -14.60 -5.02 10.32
N ARG A 305 -14.00 -4.82 9.13
CA ARG A 305 -12.86 -3.91 8.97
C ARG A 305 -13.16 -2.48 9.40
N LEU A 306 -14.43 -2.04 9.35
CA LEU A 306 -14.83 -0.67 9.66
C LEU A 306 -14.36 -0.20 11.04
N GLN A 307 -14.33 -1.08 12.05
CA GLN A 307 -13.88 -0.73 13.41
C GLN A 307 -12.42 -0.26 13.46
N ASN A 308 -11.58 -0.71 12.52
CA ASN A 308 -10.15 -0.35 12.47
C ASN A 308 -9.94 1.10 12.05
N TYR A 309 -10.99 1.75 11.54
CA TYR A 309 -10.91 3.08 10.95
C TYR A 309 -11.70 4.13 11.74
N ARG A 310 -12.00 3.88 13.02
CA ARG A 310 -12.70 4.85 13.89
C ARG A 310 -11.94 6.15 14.14
N GLY A 311 -10.69 6.28 13.69
CA GLY A 311 -9.85 7.45 13.93
C GLY A 311 -9.12 7.39 15.29
N GLN A 312 -8.28 8.39 15.54
CA GLN A 312 -7.55 8.57 16.78
C GLN A 312 -7.63 10.04 17.24
N PRO A 313 -8.37 10.38 18.31
CA PRO A 313 -9.21 9.48 19.12
C PRO A 313 -10.36 8.85 18.30
N PRO A 314 -10.93 7.72 18.75
CA PRO A 314 -12.03 7.08 18.03
C PRO A 314 -13.28 7.96 18.02
N LEU A 315 -14.02 7.91 16.91
CA LEU A 315 -15.32 8.55 16.75
C LEU A 315 -16.31 8.12 17.84
N SER A 316 -17.17 9.05 18.26
CA SER A 316 -18.32 8.77 19.11
C SER A 316 -19.24 7.75 18.45
N GLU A 317 -19.97 6.96 19.25
CA GLU A 317 -20.88 5.92 18.72
C GLU A 317 -21.93 6.48 17.76
N GLY A 318 -22.41 7.70 18.01
CA GLY A 318 -23.36 8.35 17.12
C GLY A 318 -22.72 8.79 15.79
N ALA A 319 -21.52 9.40 15.83
CA ALA A 319 -20.78 9.73 14.62
C ALA A 319 -20.40 8.47 13.83
N PHE A 320 -20.04 7.38 14.50
CA PHE A 320 -19.73 6.11 13.86
C PHE A 320 -20.94 5.51 13.11
N LYS A 321 -22.15 5.60 13.67
CA LYS A 321 -23.38 5.19 12.96
C LYS A 321 -23.64 6.02 11.70
N ILE A 322 -23.42 7.33 11.78
CA ILE A 322 -23.56 8.21 10.60
C ILE A 322 -22.50 7.87 9.55
N LEU A 323 -21.26 7.59 9.98
CA LEU A 323 -20.19 7.16 9.08
C LEU A 323 -20.55 5.86 8.35
N GLN A 324 -21.16 4.87 9.03
CA GLN A 324 -21.65 3.65 8.38
C GLN A 324 -22.62 3.95 7.23
N ALA A 325 -23.58 4.84 7.48
CA ALA A 325 -24.58 5.24 6.49
C ALA A 325 -23.94 6.01 5.32
N LEU A 326 -23.00 6.92 5.60
CA LEU A 326 -22.23 7.61 4.56
C LEU A 326 -21.46 6.63 3.68
N VAL A 327 -20.73 5.70 4.29
CA VAL A 327 -19.90 4.72 3.57
C VAL A 327 -20.76 3.82 2.69
N LYS A 328 -21.91 3.37 3.19
CA LYS A 328 -22.89 2.63 2.38
C LYS A 328 -23.28 3.40 1.13
N SER A 329 -23.78 4.63 1.30
CA SER A 329 -24.23 5.43 0.17
C SER A 329 -23.09 5.78 -0.77
N ALA A 330 -21.89 6.07 -0.25
CA ALA A 330 -20.71 6.34 -1.06
C ALA A 330 -20.32 5.13 -1.93
N ALA A 331 -20.34 3.92 -1.37
CA ALA A 331 -20.05 2.70 -2.11
C ALA A 331 -21.09 2.45 -3.22
N GLU A 332 -22.38 2.56 -2.90
CA GLU A 332 -23.46 2.35 -3.88
C GLU A 332 -23.47 3.43 -4.97
N ASN A 333 -23.18 4.69 -4.62
CA ASN A 333 -23.03 5.77 -5.59
C ASN A 333 -21.85 5.54 -6.53
N LEU A 334 -20.73 5.07 -5.99
CA LEU A 334 -19.53 4.76 -6.78
C LEU A 334 -19.77 3.57 -7.72
N GLU A 335 -20.48 2.54 -7.27
CA GLU A 335 -20.87 1.41 -8.13
C GLU A 335 -21.80 1.85 -9.27
N ARG A 336 -22.78 2.70 -9.00
CA ARG A 336 -23.63 3.27 -10.07
C ARG A 336 -22.80 4.05 -11.09
N PHE A 337 -21.86 4.87 -10.62
CA PHE A 337 -20.97 5.62 -11.50
C PHE A 337 -20.07 4.68 -12.36
N ASP A 338 -19.47 3.66 -11.75
CA ASP A 338 -18.64 2.66 -12.42
C ASP A 338 -19.43 1.84 -13.44
N ALA A 339 -20.70 1.50 -13.15
CA ALA A 339 -21.56 0.78 -14.07
C ALA A 339 -21.93 1.63 -15.30
N GLU A 340 -22.19 2.93 -15.11
CA GLU A 340 -22.55 3.87 -16.19
C GLU A 340 -21.35 4.24 -17.08
N HIS A 341 -20.14 4.37 -16.52
CA HIS A 341 -18.95 4.87 -17.22
C HIS A 341 -17.85 3.80 -17.39
N GLY A 342 -18.09 2.57 -16.95
CA GLY A 342 -17.07 1.53 -16.85
C GLY A 342 -16.36 1.24 -18.17
N GLY A 343 -17.07 1.31 -19.30
CA GLY A 343 -16.45 1.14 -20.62
C GLY A 343 -15.33 2.16 -20.90
N GLU A 344 -15.51 3.40 -20.48
CA GLU A 344 -14.55 4.50 -20.67
C GLU A 344 -13.48 4.51 -19.57
N LEU A 345 -13.85 4.16 -18.34
CA LEU A 345 -12.95 4.11 -17.17
C LEU A 345 -11.99 2.90 -17.18
N ARG A 346 -12.31 1.85 -17.94
CA ARG A 346 -11.50 0.63 -18.01
C ARG A 346 -10.27 0.75 -18.93
N THR A 347 -10.15 1.82 -19.71
CA THR A 347 -8.93 2.02 -20.52
C THR A 347 -7.71 2.27 -19.62
N LEU A 348 -6.51 1.89 -20.10
CA LEU A 348 -5.26 2.07 -19.36
C LEU A 348 -5.00 3.53 -18.95
N ASN A 349 -5.48 4.48 -19.76
CA ASN A 349 -5.32 5.90 -19.50
C ASN A 349 -6.38 6.43 -18.51
N SER A 350 -7.55 5.80 -18.42
CA SER A 350 -8.64 6.28 -17.56
C SER A 350 -8.56 5.77 -16.11
N GLN A 351 -7.95 4.60 -15.86
CA GLN A 351 -7.89 4.04 -14.50
C GLN A 351 -7.13 4.96 -13.51
N PRO A 352 -5.93 5.49 -13.82
CA PRO A 352 -5.25 6.43 -12.92
C PRO A 352 -6.05 7.73 -12.74
N ILE A 353 -6.71 8.22 -13.80
CA ILE A 353 -7.54 9.44 -13.75
C ILE A 353 -8.69 9.25 -12.77
N MET A 354 -9.36 8.10 -12.79
CA MET A 354 -10.43 7.79 -11.85
C MET A 354 -9.95 7.80 -10.40
N LEU A 355 -8.81 7.16 -10.11
CA LEU A 355 -8.24 7.18 -8.75
C LEU A 355 -7.84 8.58 -8.30
N ILE A 356 -7.23 9.36 -9.20
CA ILE A 356 -6.90 10.77 -8.96
C ILE A 356 -8.19 11.56 -8.70
N ALA A 357 -9.27 11.34 -9.44
CA ALA A 357 -10.52 12.06 -9.25
C ALA A 357 -11.12 11.80 -7.86
N LEU A 358 -11.08 10.55 -7.40
CA LEU A 358 -11.57 10.18 -6.06
C LEU A 358 -10.78 10.85 -4.93
N THR A 359 -9.49 11.15 -5.13
CA THR A 359 -8.68 11.87 -4.11
C THR A 359 -9.02 13.35 -3.98
N TYR A 360 -9.82 13.94 -4.89
CA TYR A 360 -10.35 15.31 -4.74
C TYR A 360 -11.63 15.39 -3.91
N LEU A 361 -12.30 14.27 -3.68
CA LEU A 361 -13.60 14.23 -3.03
C LEU A 361 -13.49 13.90 -1.54
N THR A 362 -14.60 14.05 -0.81
CA THR A 362 -14.76 13.54 0.55
C THR A 362 -15.85 12.46 0.61
N LEU A 363 -15.92 11.72 1.72
CA LEU A 363 -16.99 10.73 1.91
C LEU A 363 -18.38 11.36 1.86
N GLU A 364 -18.56 12.58 2.37
CA GLU A 364 -19.86 13.26 2.28
C GLU A 364 -20.23 13.59 0.82
N GLU A 365 -19.26 14.01 0.00
CA GLU A 365 -19.50 14.29 -1.41
C GLU A 365 -19.82 13.00 -2.19
N LEU A 366 -19.14 11.90 -1.87
CA LEU A 366 -19.43 10.59 -2.47
C LEU A 366 -20.77 10.01 -2.00
N ALA A 367 -21.23 10.33 -0.78
CA ALA A 367 -22.51 9.86 -0.24
C ALA A 367 -23.73 10.71 -0.65
N ASP A 368 -23.52 11.93 -1.17
CA ASP A 368 -24.59 12.80 -1.68
C ASP A 368 -25.28 12.16 -2.89
N SER A 369 -26.59 12.37 -3.01
CA SER A 369 -27.38 12.05 -4.21
C SER A 369 -26.78 12.53 -5.55
N LYS A 370 -25.95 13.58 -5.51
CA LYS A 370 -25.27 14.19 -6.66
C LYS A 370 -23.82 13.72 -6.84
N ALA A 371 -23.39 12.66 -6.17
CA ALA A 371 -22.03 12.13 -6.24
C ALA A 371 -21.53 11.95 -7.68
N HIS A 372 -22.37 11.40 -8.57
CA HIS A 372 -22.07 11.28 -10.00
C HIS A 372 -21.64 12.61 -10.61
N SER A 373 -22.38 13.70 -10.37
CA SER A 373 -22.03 15.03 -10.90
C SER A 373 -20.72 15.57 -10.34
N TYR A 374 -20.39 15.25 -9.09
CA TYR A 374 -19.12 15.67 -8.49
C TYR A 374 -17.95 14.90 -9.10
N ILE A 375 -18.07 13.58 -9.25
CA ILE A 375 -17.04 12.74 -9.90
C ILE A 375 -16.83 13.21 -11.33
N GLN A 376 -17.91 13.35 -12.13
CA GLN A 376 -17.81 13.80 -13.52
C GLN A 376 -17.15 15.18 -13.62
N LYS A 377 -17.54 16.13 -12.76
CA LYS A 377 -16.96 17.47 -12.76
C LYS A 377 -15.44 17.45 -12.49
N ILE A 378 -14.96 16.56 -11.62
CA ILE A 378 -13.51 16.41 -11.39
C ILE A 378 -12.85 15.77 -12.60
N LEU A 379 -13.43 14.71 -13.17
CA LEU A 379 -12.91 14.07 -14.38
C LEU A 379 -12.78 15.05 -15.55
N ASP A 380 -13.77 15.91 -15.76
CA ASP A 380 -13.76 16.94 -16.81
C ASP A 380 -12.66 17.99 -16.63
N GLN A 381 -12.18 18.17 -15.39
CA GLN A 381 -11.08 19.09 -15.05
C GLN A 381 -9.71 18.45 -15.14
N LEU A 382 -9.64 17.12 -15.10
CA LEU A 382 -8.40 16.37 -15.28
C LEU A 382 -8.10 16.25 -16.79
N PRO A 383 -6.81 16.24 -17.18
CA PRO A 383 -6.44 16.07 -18.58
C PRO A 383 -6.92 14.71 -19.09
N THR A 384 -7.62 14.72 -20.22
CA THR A 384 -8.17 13.54 -20.89
C THR A 384 -7.10 12.60 -21.48
N THR A 385 -5.85 13.06 -21.57
CA THR A 385 -4.70 12.25 -21.98
C THR A 385 -3.57 12.41 -20.97
N LEU A 386 -3.32 11.34 -20.21
CA LEU A 386 -2.05 11.15 -19.53
C LEU A 386 -1.01 10.75 -20.58
N THR A 387 0.20 11.32 -20.51
CA THR A 387 1.26 10.95 -21.45
C THR A 387 1.64 9.49 -21.24
N GLU A 388 1.42 8.65 -22.25
CA GLU A 388 1.73 7.22 -22.20
C GLU A 388 3.23 7.00 -21.90
N GLY A 389 3.50 6.14 -20.92
CA GLY A 389 4.73 5.37 -20.92
C GLY A 389 4.50 4.16 -21.82
N GLN A 390 5.36 3.94 -22.81
CA GLN A 390 5.31 2.71 -23.63
C GLN A 390 5.65 1.51 -22.75
N VAL A 391 4.65 0.87 -22.14
CA VAL A 391 4.79 -0.44 -21.51
C VAL A 391 3.47 -1.19 -21.73
N GLU A 392 3.51 -2.25 -22.52
CA GLU A 392 2.41 -3.22 -22.59
C GLU A 392 2.21 -3.80 -21.20
N TYR A 393 1.02 -3.62 -20.61
CA TYR A 393 0.61 -4.43 -19.48
C TYR A 393 0.42 -5.85 -20.01
N PRO A 394 1.20 -6.85 -19.54
CA PRO A 394 0.76 -8.21 -19.77
C PRO A 394 -0.62 -8.34 -19.11
N GLU A 395 -1.53 -9.08 -19.73
CA GLU A 395 -2.61 -9.74 -18.99
C GLU A 395 -1.95 -10.72 -18.01
N THR A 396 -1.35 -10.19 -16.95
CA THR A 396 -0.87 -10.98 -15.84
C THR A 396 -2.10 -11.37 -15.05
N LYS A 397 -2.81 -12.40 -15.56
CA LYS A 397 -3.37 -13.39 -14.65
C LYS A 397 -2.17 -13.83 -13.82
N LEU A 398 -2.06 -13.31 -12.60
CA LEU A 398 -1.10 -13.78 -11.62
C LEU A 398 -1.31 -15.29 -11.54
N LYS A 399 -0.41 -16.03 -12.19
CA LYS A 399 -0.37 -17.49 -12.08
C LYS A 399 0.27 -17.75 -10.73
N PHE A 400 -0.54 -17.64 -9.68
CA PHE A 400 -0.18 -18.18 -8.40
C PHE A 400 -0.13 -19.71 -8.59
N ILE A 401 1.08 -20.26 -8.67
CA ILE A 401 1.33 -21.72 -8.79
C ILE A 401 1.26 -22.35 -7.41
#